data_AF-A0AAV4Q176-F1
#
_entry.id   AF-A0AAV4Q176-F1
#
_cell.length_a   1.000
_cell.length_b   1.000
_cell.length_c   1.000
_cell.angle_alpha   90.00
_cell.angle_beta   90.00
_cell.angle_gamma   90.00
#
_symmetry.space_group_name_H-M   'P 1'
#
loop_
_entity.id
_entity.type
_entity.pdbx_description
1 polymer ?
#
loop_
_entity_poly.entity_id
_entity_poly.type
_entity_poly.pdbx_seq_one_letter_code
_entity_poly.pdbx_strand_id
1 'polypeptide(L)'
;MVFIKDTKYIIAPISRWIRKVRHGVYSLNDPEDVMDTVIQQLSKQFRTYHRENCMKDLPRTIKKNDKIYEKCFTGTEFVDFLIKVGLANHRTTAENYGQRLFRGRELVSIDGAVQFHDNNAYLYSLD
;
A
#
# COMPACT_ATOMS: atom_id res chain seq x y z
N MET A 1 39.70 17.30 25.37
CA MET A 1 38.29 17.64 25.64
C MET A 1 37.55 17.57 24.32
N VAL A 2 36.90 16.44 24.01
CA VAL A 2 36.27 16.22 22.70
C VAL A 2 34.83 16.70 22.75
N PHE A 3 34.53 17.67 21.89
CA PHE A 3 33.20 18.15 21.55
C PHE A 3 32.34 17.00 21.00
N ILE A 4 31.20 16.71 21.63
CA ILE A 4 30.08 16.07 20.95
C ILE A 4 28.95 17.08 20.88
N LYS A 5 28.93 17.76 19.74
CA LYS A 5 27.83 18.56 19.22
C LYS A 5 26.73 17.60 18.74
N ASP A 6 25.48 18.01 18.88
CA ASP A 6 24.28 17.38 18.29
C ASP A 6 23.63 16.19 19.02
N THR A 7 23.35 16.36 20.32
CA THR A 7 22.41 15.50 21.08
C THR A 7 20.95 15.61 20.61
N LYS A 8 20.62 16.60 19.75
CA LYS A 8 19.23 16.92 19.36
C LYS A 8 18.57 15.87 18.46
N TYR A 9 19.34 15.02 17.77
CA TYR A 9 18.79 14.03 16.84
C TYR A 9 18.44 12.68 17.49
N ILE A 10 18.96 12.39 18.68
CA ILE A 10 18.72 11.10 19.38
C ILE A 10 17.56 11.22 20.38
N ILE A 11 17.34 12.42 20.93
CA ILE A 11 16.34 12.63 22.00
C ILE A 11 14.90 12.67 21.45
N ALA A 12 14.70 13.04 20.18
CA ALA A 12 13.38 13.15 19.56
C ALA A 12 12.59 11.82 19.51
N PRO A 13 13.14 10.69 19.03
CA PRO A 13 12.40 9.42 19.00
C PRO A 13 12.14 8.86 20.42
N ILE A 14 13.11 9.01 21.33
CA ILE A 14 13.06 8.46 22.69
C ILE A 14 12.05 9.21 23.56
N SER A 15 12.02 10.55 23.46
CA SER A 15 11.02 11.36 24.17
C SER A 15 9.59 11.10 23.70
N ARG A 16 9.39 10.77 22.41
CA ARG A 16 8.10 10.35 21.85
C ARG A 16 7.61 9.04 22.49
N TRP A 17 8.50 8.06 22.62
CA TRP A 17 8.20 6.79 23.30
C TRP A 17 7.87 6.99 24.77
N ILE A 18 8.66 7.79 25.50
CA ILE A 18 8.43 8.05 26.92
C ILE A 18 7.11 8.81 27.16
N ARG A 19 6.69 9.68 26.23
CA ARG A 19 5.35 10.31 26.25
C ARG A 19 4.21 9.30 26.05
N LYS A 20 4.38 8.34 25.12
CA LYS A 20 3.40 7.26 24.86
C LYS A 20 3.21 6.32 26.04
N VAL A 21 4.24 6.14 26.89
CA VAL A 21 4.20 5.18 28.00
C VAL A 21 3.77 5.82 29.34
N ARG A 22 4.04 7.12 29.56
CA ARG A 22 3.73 7.78 30.85
C ARG A 22 2.25 8.17 31.05
N HIS A 23 1.46 8.23 29.99
CA HIS A 23 0.02 8.46 30.10
C HIS A 23 -0.67 7.20 29.59
N GLY A 24 -1.20 6.38 30.50
CA GLY A 24 -2.00 5.17 30.21
C GLY A 24 -3.34 5.45 29.53
N VAL A 25 -3.35 6.39 28.58
CA VAL A 25 -4.43 6.71 27.68
C VAL A 25 -3.83 6.51 26.30
N TYR A 26 -4.08 5.33 25.72
CA TYR A 26 -4.01 5.16 24.29
C TYR A 26 -4.93 6.22 23.67
N SER A 27 -4.38 7.35 23.23
CA SER A 27 -5.10 8.25 22.34
C SER A 27 -5.26 7.52 21.02
N LEU A 28 -6.33 6.73 20.90
CA LEU A 28 -6.75 5.99 19.71
C LEU A 28 -7.14 6.91 18.53
N ASN A 29 -6.71 8.17 18.55
CA ASN A 29 -7.21 9.25 17.69
C ASN A 29 -6.08 10.00 16.97
N ASP A 30 -4.87 9.44 16.87
CA ASP A 30 -3.90 9.98 15.92
C ASP A 30 -4.45 9.72 14.50
N PRO A 31 -4.59 10.74 13.62
CA PRO A 31 -5.10 10.53 12.27
C PRO A 31 -4.34 9.45 11.49
N GLU A 32 -3.06 9.25 11.79
CA GLU A 32 -2.24 8.19 11.20
C GLU A 32 -2.71 6.79 11.64
N ASP A 33 -2.97 6.59 12.94
CA ASP A 33 -3.48 5.33 13.48
C ASP A 33 -4.86 4.98 12.89
N VAL A 34 -5.75 5.97 12.76
CA VAL A 34 -7.07 5.79 12.14
C VAL A 34 -6.92 5.38 10.66
N MET A 35 -6.04 6.04 9.92
CA MET A 35 -5.79 5.71 8.51
C MET A 35 -5.24 4.29 8.32
N ASP A 36 -4.36 3.85 9.21
CA ASP A 36 -3.85 2.49 9.20
C ASP A 36 -4.96 1.46 9.44
N THR A 37 -5.87 1.71 10.39
CA THR A 37 -7.02 0.80 10.59
C THR A 37 -7.92 0.70 9.37
N VAL A 38 -8.20 1.82 8.68
CA VAL A 38 -9.00 1.84 7.45
C VAL A 38 -8.31 1.05 6.34
N ILE A 39 -7.00 1.22 6.18
CA ILE A 39 -6.21 0.47 5.19
C ILE A 39 -6.27 -1.03 5.50
N GLN A 40 -6.08 -1.43 6.76
CA GLN A 40 -6.13 -2.84 7.15
C GLN A 40 -7.50 -3.47 6.93
N GLN A 41 -8.58 -2.75 7.26
CA GLN A 41 -9.95 -3.19 7.01
C GLN A 41 -10.22 -3.35 5.52
N LEU A 42 -9.81 -2.38 4.70
CA LEU A 42 -9.95 -2.43 3.24
C LEU A 42 -9.16 -3.59 2.64
N SER A 43 -7.90 -3.77 3.02
CA SER A 43 -7.08 -4.90 2.56
C SER A 43 -7.71 -6.24 2.96
N LYS A 44 -8.25 -6.34 4.19
CA LYS A 44 -8.99 -7.55 4.63
C LYS A 44 -10.22 -7.80 3.77
N GLN A 45 -11.01 -6.77 3.46
CA GLN A 45 -12.19 -6.91 2.61
C GLN A 45 -11.80 -7.37 1.21
N PHE A 46 -10.77 -6.77 0.61
CA PHE A 46 -10.26 -7.16 -0.70
C PHE A 46 -9.81 -8.62 -0.72
N ARG A 47 -8.97 -9.02 0.26
CA ARG A 47 -8.53 -10.41 0.45
C ARG A 47 -9.68 -11.41 0.50
N THR A 48 -10.73 -11.04 1.22
CA THR A 48 -11.85 -11.94 1.51
C THR A 48 -12.78 -12.12 0.31
N TYR A 49 -13.05 -11.05 -0.45
CA TYR A 49 -14.13 -11.06 -1.43
C TYR A 49 -13.70 -10.88 -2.89
N HIS A 50 -12.53 -10.29 -3.14
CA HIS A 50 -12.15 -9.87 -4.50
C HIS A 50 -10.80 -10.44 -4.95
N ARG A 51 -9.92 -10.85 -4.03
CA ARG A 51 -8.58 -11.34 -4.37
C ARG A 51 -8.61 -12.54 -5.30
N GLU A 52 -9.48 -13.52 -5.05
CA GLU A 52 -9.56 -14.70 -5.91
C GLU A 52 -10.05 -14.36 -7.32
N ASN A 53 -11.08 -13.52 -7.45
CA ASN A 53 -11.58 -13.07 -8.75
C ASN A 53 -10.52 -12.22 -9.47
N CYS A 54 -9.83 -11.35 -8.74
CA CYS A 54 -8.69 -10.59 -9.27
C CYS A 54 -7.64 -11.54 -9.82
N MET A 55 -7.28 -12.60 -9.08
CA MET A 55 -6.28 -13.59 -9.48
C MET A 55 -6.71 -14.48 -10.66
N LYS A 56 -8.01 -14.57 -10.94
CA LYS A 56 -8.52 -15.27 -12.12
C LYS A 56 -8.56 -14.37 -13.35
N ASP A 57 -8.91 -13.10 -13.16
CA ASP A 57 -9.15 -12.17 -14.27
C ASP A 57 -7.89 -11.45 -14.77
N LEU A 58 -6.91 -11.18 -13.90
CA LEU A 58 -5.77 -10.30 -14.21
C LEU A 58 -4.39 -10.99 -14.35
N PRO A 59 -3.98 -11.95 -13.51
CA PRO A 59 -2.64 -12.50 -13.54
C PRO A 59 -2.36 -13.17 -14.87
N ARG A 60 -1.26 -12.76 -15.46
CA ARG A 60 -0.77 -13.32 -16.71
C ARG A 60 0.75 -13.34 -16.71
N THR A 61 1.27 -13.98 -17.74
CA THR A 61 2.69 -13.96 -18.05
C THR A 61 2.96 -12.78 -18.97
N ILE A 62 3.75 -11.80 -18.51
CA ILE A 62 4.09 -10.58 -19.25
C ILE A 62 5.57 -10.62 -19.61
N LYS A 63 5.89 -10.43 -20.90
CA LYS A 63 7.27 -10.24 -21.37
C LYS A 63 7.59 -8.75 -21.46
N LYS A 64 8.62 -8.30 -20.73
CA LYS A 64 9.07 -6.89 -20.70
C LYS A 64 10.59 -6.85 -20.53
N ASN A 65 11.29 -6.07 -21.35
CA ASN A 65 12.76 -5.91 -21.31
C ASN A 65 13.51 -7.26 -21.30
N ASP A 66 13.12 -8.19 -22.19
CA ASP A 66 13.65 -9.55 -22.28
C ASP A 66 13.53 -10.43 -21.02
N LYS A 67 12.78 -9.95 -20.01
CA LYS A 67 12.39 -10.73 -18.83
C LYS A 67 10.94 -11.17 -18.95
N ILE A 68 10.67 -12.35 -18.41
CA ILE A 68 9.31 -12.90 -18.29
C ILE A 68 8.90 -12.74 -16.83
N TYR A 69 7.77 -12.09 -16.62
CA TYR A 69 7.15 -11.90 -15.32
C TYR A 69 5.88 -12.74 -15.27
N GLU A 70 5.73 -13.54 -14.23
CA GLU A 70 4.55 -14.38 -14.03
C GLU A 70 3.64 -13.79 -12.96
N LYS A 71 2.36 -14.14 -13.03
CA LYS A 71 1.33 -13.77 -12.05
C LYS A 71 1.25 -12.26 -11.80
N CYS A 72 1.44 -11.47 -12.85
CA CYS A 72 1.44 -10.01 -12.76
C CYS A 72 0.45 -9.38 -13.75
N PHE A 73 0.17 -8.10 -13.52
CA PHE A 73 -0.74 -7.27 -14.31
C PHE A 73 -0.26 -5.82 -14.29
N THR A 74 -0.75 -5.00 -15.22
CA THR A 74 -0.42 -3.56 -15.21
C THR A 74 -1.30 -2.78 -14.24
N GLY A 75 -0.85 -1.57 -13.85
CA GLY A 75 -1.66 -0.69 -13.00
C GLY A 75 -3.00 -0.32 -13.64
N THR A 76 -3.01 -0.09 -14.95
CA THR A 76 -4.24 0.22 -15.71
C THR A 76 -5.23 -0.95 -15.69
N GLU A 77 -4.77 -2.17 -15.86
CA GLU A 77 -5.65 -3.36 -15.79
C GLU A 77 -6.25 -3.55 -14.40
N PHE A 78 -5.46 -3.27 -13.37
CA PHE A 78 -5.97 -3.31 -12.00
C PHE A 78 -7.06 -2.27 -11.77
N VAL A 79 -6.86 -1.04 -12.27
CA VAL A 79 -7.88 0.01 -12.22
C VAL A 79 -9.15 -0.40 -12.96
N ASP A 80 -9.02 -0.98 -14.15
CA ASP A 80 -10.16 -1.47 -14.94
C ASP A 80 -10.91 -2.58 -14.21
N PHE A 81 -10.20 -3.52 -13.57
CA PHE A 81 -10.80 -4.55 -12.73
C PHE A 81 -11.58 -3.96 -11.56
N LEU A 82 -11.00 -3.00 -10.81
CA LEU A 82 -11.66 -2.38 -9.66
C LEU A 82 -12.97 -1.69 -10.06
N ILE A 83 -13.00 -1.05 -11.23
CA ILE A 83 -14.23 -0.45 -11.77
C ILE A 83 -15.21 -1.54 -12.20
N LYS A 84 -14.76 -2.55 -12.93
CA LYS A 84 -15.58 -3.67 -13.41
C LYS A 84 -16.32 -4.40 -12.28
N VAL A 85 -15.66 -4.62 -11.14
CA VAL A 85 -16.28 -5.30 -9.98
C VAL A 85 -17.04 -4.36 -9.05
N GLY A 86 -17.11 -3.06 -9.37
CA GLY A 86 -17.84 -2.08 -8.57
C GLY A 86 -17.16 -1.65 -7.27
N LEU A 87 -15.86 -1.90 -7.11
CA LEU A 87 -15.07 -1.41 -5.97
C LEU A 87 -14.74 0.09 -6.09
N ALA A 88 -14.81 0.64 -7.31
CA ALA A 88 -14.59 2.04 -7.59
C ALA A 88 -15.52 2.52 -8.72
N ASN A 89 -15.97 3.78 -8.64
CA ASN A 89 -16.92 4.34 -9.61
C ASN A 89 -16.22 4.90 -10.86
N HIS A 90 -14.97 5.31 -10.73
CA HIS A 90 -14.16 5.92 -11.80
C HIS A 90 -12.66 5.76 -11.53
N ARG A 91 -11.82 6.03 -12.54
CA ARG A 91 -10.37 5.77 -12.50
C ARG A 91 -9.67 6.41 -11.31
N THR A 92 -9.98 7.66 -10.96
CA THR A 92 -9.37 8.34 -9.81
C THR A 92 -9.70 7.64 -8.47
N THR A 93 -10.95 7.19 -8.27
CA THR A 93 -11.30 6.41 -7.07
C THR A 93 -10.64 5.04 -7.05
N ALA A 94 -10.49 4.40 -8.22
CA ALA A 94 -9.83 3.11 -8.35
C ALA A 94 -8.32 3.23 -8.07
N GLU A 95 -7.67 4.28 -8.57
CA GLU A 95 -6.26 4.54 -8.29
C GLU A 95 -6.03 4.77 -6.79
N ASN A 96 -6.87 5.58 -6.15
CA ASN A 96 -6.83 5.77 -4.70
C ASN A 96 -7.08 4.47 -3.92
N TYR A 97 -7.95 3.59 -4.42
CA TYR A 97 -8.16 2.27 -3.83
C TYR A 97 -6.89 1.42 -3.96
N GLY A 98 -6.26 1.40 -5.14
CA GLY A 98 -4.96 0.77 -5.37
C GLY A 98 -3.86 1.30 -4.47
N GLN A 99 -3.81 2.62 -4.22
CA GLN A 99 -2.87 3.20 -3.25
C GLN A 99 -3.03 2.63 -1.85
N ARG A 100 -4.29 2.45 -1.40
CA ARG A 100 -4.57 1.88 -0.08
C ARG A 100 -4.13 0.42 0.02
N LEU A 101 -4.40 -0.37 -1.02
CA LEU A 101 -3.92 -1.76 -1.09
C LEU A 101 -2.39 -1.85 -1.12
N PHE A 102 -1.74 -0.94 -1.86
CA PHE A 102 -0.29 -0.85 -1.93
C PHE A 102 0.33 -0.54 -0.57
N ARG A 103 -0.19 0.48 0.14
CA ARG A 103 0.21 0.80 1.52
C ARG A 103 -0.06 -0.35 2.49
N GLY A 104 -1.18 -1.04 2.30
CA GLY A 104 -1.57 -2.22 3.06
C GLY A 104 -0.83 -3.50 2.67
N ARG A 105 0.14 -3.43 1.75
CA ARG A 105 0.99 -4.53 1.24
C ARG A 105 0.24 -5.68 0.58
N GLU A 106 -1.02 -5.48 0.21
CA GLU A 106 -1.78 -6.47 -0.56
C GLU A 106 -1.38 -6.43 -2.05
N LEU A 107 -0.93 -5.25 -2.51
CA LEU A 107 -0.46 -5.00 -3.86
C LEU A 107 1.02 -4.62 -3.80
N VAL A 108 1.85 -5.31 -4.57
CA VAL A 108 3.31 -5.14 -4.57
C VAL A 108 3.77 -4.72 -5.97
N SER A 109 4.68 -3.75 -6.04
CA SER A 109 5.30 -3.34 -7.31
C SER A 109 6.44 -4.30 -7.65
N ILE A 110 6.44 -4.79 -8.88
CA ILE A 110 7.55 -5.60 -9.42
C ILE A 110 8.69 -4.69 -9.88
N ASP A 111 8.36 -3.53 -10.47
CA ASP A 111 9.35 -2.58 -10.99
C ASP A 111 9.93 -1.63 -9.90
N GLY A 112 9.63 -1.86 -8.61
CA GLY A 112 10.12 -1.03 -7.51
C GLY A 112 9.48 0.37 -7.38
N ALA A 113 8.28 0.58 -7.93
CA ALA A 113 7.55 1.83 -7.76
C ALA A 113 7.25 2.09 -6.27
N VAL A 114 7.38 3.35 -5.85
CA VAL A 114 7.16 3.78 -4.45
C VAL A 114 5.68 3.92 -4.12
N GLN A 115 4.83 4.09 -5.14
CA GLN A 115 3.40 4.19 -5.01
C GLN A 115 2.70 3.47 -6.18
N PHE A 116 1.41 3.25 -6.04
CA PHE A 116 0.60 2.72 -7.14
C PHE A 116 0.44 3.77 -8.24
N HIS A 117 0.30 3.35 -9.49
CA HIS A 117 0.05 4.24 -10.61
C HIS A 117 -0.90 3.57 -11.61
N ASP A 118 -1.91 4.30 -12.04
CA ASP A 118 -2.73 3.90 -13.18
C ASP A 118 -1.95 4.06 -14.50
N ASN A 119 -1.08 3.10 -14.81
CA ASN A 119 -0.23 3.13 -15.98
C ASN A 119 0.16 1.71 -16.44
N ASN A 120 0.23 1.51 -17.76
CA ASN A 120 0.70 0.28 -18.39
C ASN A 120 2.21 0.02 -18.26
N ALA A 121 2.99 1.03 -17.89
CA ALA A 121 4.44 0.92 -17.73
C ALA A 121 4.86 0.22 -16.44
N TYR A 122 4.01 0.19 -15.41
CA TYR A 122 4.29 -0.42 -14.11
C TYR A 122 3.57 -1.76 -13.94
N LEU A 123 4.32 -2.77 -13.50
CA LEU A 123 3.85 -4.11 -13.21
C LEU A 123 3.66 -4.30 -11.71
N TYR A 124 2.54 -4.93 -11.37
CA TYR A 124 2.17 -5.25 -9.99
C TYR A 124 1.78 -6.72 -9.86
N SER A 125 1.89 -7.24 -8.64
CA SER A 125 1.40 -8.55 -8.23
C SER A 125 0.66 -8.44 -6.89
N LEU A 126 -0.15 -9.43 -6.59
CA LEU A 126 -0.72 -9.61 -5.25
C LEU A 126 0.24 -10.45 -4.40
N ASP A 127 0.41 -10.07 -3.12
CA ASP A 127 1.15 -10.87 -2.13
C ASP A 127 0.31 -12.07 -1.63
#